data_AF-A0A4Y7NME8-F1
#
_entry.id   AF-A0A4Y7NME8-F1
#
_cell.length_a   1.000
_cell.length_b   1.000
_cell.length_c   1.000
_cell.angle_alpha   90.00
_cell.angle_beta   90.00
_cell.angle_gamma   90.00
#
_symmetry.space_group_name_H-M   'P 1'
#
loop_
_entity.id
_entity.type
_entity.pdbx_description
1 polymer ?
#
loop_
_entity_poly.entity_id
_entity_poly.type
_entity_poly.pdbx_seq_one_letter_code
_entity_poly.pdbx_strand_id
1 'polypeptide(L)'
;MQQVPMPQLHAGQVPVQQFIPGQFNTPPMTVPLFDENVDNAPAVAMEYKVHVDPGKEECYFQFVQKGATIYVSFQVLRGGDGMAGFAIRNPVGQLVHPYQWKPASEFQEVSPTGGYYGICVDNQFSRFAAKLVNLYITTFRYDQWEKFTQELRDIDVSAENCTSILQGVDKRIQDILHIQQLGRSRESRDYNLLLDNEAYVQYWSMAQCAVVIGCFVVQVYFVKKLFETKNGGRGRI
;
A
#
# COMPACT_ATOMS: atom_id res chain seq x y z
N MET A 1 26.45 65.98 -37.49
CA MET A 1 26.60 64.82 -36.59
C MET A 1 25.55 63.81 -36.96
N GLN A 2 26.00 62.65 -37.43
CA GLN A 2 25.28 61.65 -38.22
C GLN A 2 24.30 60.83 -37.35
N GLN A 3 23.07 60.62 -37.82
CA GLN A 3 22.18 59.53 -37.42
C GLN A 3 22.48 58.29 -38.27
N VAL A 4 22.68 57.11 -37.69
CA VAL A 4 22.57 55.78 -38.36
C VAL A 4 22.21 54.70 -37.28
N PRO A 5 21.40 53.66 -37.59
CA PRO A 5 20.44 53.03 -36.68
C PRO A 5 20.80 51.62 -36.17
N MET A 6 19.94 51.07 -35.30
CA MET A 6 19.99 49.71 -34.73
C MET A 6 19.93 48.60 -35.81
N PRO A 7 20.70 47.49 -35.65
CA PRO A 7 20.48 46.28 -36.42
C PRO A 7 19.45 45.36 -35.73
N GLN A 8 18.42 44.99 -36.50
CA GLN A 8 17.51 43.88 -36.27
C GLN A 8 18.25 42.54 -36.34
N LEU A 9 18.15 41.69 -35.31
CA LEU A 9 18.67 40.32 -35.36
C LEU A 9 17.51 39.35 -35.67
N HIS A 10 17.46 38.91 -36.93
CA HIS A 10 16.58 37.85 -37.41
C HIS A 10 17.04 36.48 -36.92
N ALA A 11 16.05 35.59 -36.72
CA ALA A 11 16.22 34.18 -36.44
C ALA A 11 16.89 33.45 -37.63
N GLY A 12 17.88 32.61 -37.34
CA GLY A 12 18.39 31.63 -38.30
C GLY A 12 19.86 31.26 -38.11
N GLN A 13 20.08 29.97 -37.81
CA GLN A 13 21.31 29.20 -37.98
C GLN A 13 22.47 29.46 -37.01
N VAL A 14 22.52 28.63 -35.96
CA VAL A 14 23.74 28.34 -35.21
C VAL A 14 24.35 27.07 -35.81
N PRO A 15 25.64 27.05 -36.18
CA PRO A 15 26.29 25.87 -36.74
C PRO A 15 26.44 24.77 -35.69
N VAL A 16 26.19 23.54 -36.11
CA VAL A 16 26.38 22.32 -35.31
C VAL A 16 27.89 22.10 -35.13
N GLN A 17 28.43 22.51 -33.99
CA GLN A 17 29.79 22.11 -33.59
C GLN A 17 29.72 20.66 -33.09
N GLN A 18 30.36 19.74 -33.83
CA GLN A 18 30.56 18.35 -33.42
C GLN A 18 31.31 18.30 -32.09
N PHE A 19 30.63 17.87 -31.03
CA PHE A 19 31.28 17.43 -29.80
C PHE A 19 31.72 15.97 -29.96
N ILE A 20 33.03 15.76 -29.85
CA ILE A 20 33.69 14.46 -29.72
C ILE A 20 33.25 13.84 -28.38
N PRO A 21 32.97 12.53 -28.29
CA PRO A 21 32.48 11.91 -27.06
C PRO A 21 33.64 11.74 -26.06
N GLY A 22 33.78 12.71 -25.15
CA GLY A 22 34.58 12.59 -23.94
C GLY A 22 33.67 12.19 -22.78
N GLN A 23 34.05 11.14 -22.06
CA GLN A 23 33.27 10.46 -21.02
C GLN A 23 32.64 11.42 -19.99
N PHE A 24 31.32 11.58 -20.08
CA PHE A 24 30.51 11.99 -18.96
C PHE A 24 30.35 10.73 -18.09
N ASN A 25 31.20 10.58 -17.08
CA ASN A 25 30.94 9.63 -15.99
C ASN A 25 29.78 10.21 -15.17
N THR A 26 28.55 10.13 -15.70
CA THR A 26 27.36 10.13 -14.86
C THR A 26 27.46 8.91 -13.96
N PRO A 27 27.56 9.03 -12.63
CA PRO A 27 27.27 7.87 -11.80
C PRO A 27 25.84 7.45 -12.14
N PRO A 28 25.60 6.16 -12.43
CA PRO A 28 24.25 5.70 -12.70
C PRO A 28 23.43 6.00 -11.44
N MET A 29 22.37 6.78 -11.60
CA MET A 29 21.28 6.87 -10.62
C MET A 29 20.45 5.58 -10.71
N THR A 30 21.12 4.44 -10.63
CA THR A 30 20.50 3.16 -10.29
C THR A 30 20.39 3.20 -8.78
N VAL A 31 19.22 3.60 -8.27
CA VAL A 31 18.83 3.23 -6.91
C VAL A 31 18.95 1.70 -6.86
N PRO A 32 19.90 1.12 -6.11
CA PRO A 32 19.96 -0.31 -5.99
C PRO A 32 18.67 -0.72 -5.29
N LEU A 33 17.84 -1.52 -5.95
CA LEU A 33 16.65 -2.13 -5.34
C LEU A 33 17.03 -3.08 -4.18
N PHE A 34 18.32 -3.34 -3.99
CA PHE A 34 18.91 -4.05 -2.87
C PHE A 34 20.29 -3.42 -2.60
N ASP A 35 20.35 -2.44 -1.71
CA ASP A 35 21.62 -1.97 -1.16
C ASP A 35 22.19 -3.09 -0.28
N GLU A 36 23.44 -3.49 -0.50
CA GLU A 36 24.13 -4.53 0.26
C GLU A 36 24.36 -4.13 1.73
N ASN A 37 23.94 -2.92 2.14
CA ASN A 37 24.00 -2.39 3.50
C ASN A 37 22.64 -1.91 4.05
N VAL A 38 21.54 -2.64 3.84
CA VAL A 38 20.20 -2.33 4.43
C VAL A 38 20.28 -2.05 5.94
N ASP A 39 21.16 -2.72 6.66
CA ASP A 39 21.31 -2.58 8.12
C ASP A 39 21.83 -1.19 8.55
N ASN A 40 22.52 -0.46 7.67
CA ASN A 40 23.14 0.84 7.95
C ASN A 40 22.44 2.02 7.28
N ALA A 41 21.30 1.79 6.59
CA ALA A 41 20.53 2.85 5.97
C ALA A 41 19.93 3.80 7.04
N PRO A 42 19.87 5.12 6.76
CA PRO A 42 19.33 6.11 7.70
C PRO A 42 17.83 5.93 7.95
N ALA A 43 17.12 5.34 6.99
CA ALA A 43 15.74 4.94 7.11
C ALA A 43 15.51 3.61 6.37
N VAL A 44 14.86 2.67 7.05
CA VAL A 44 14.36 1.43 6.42
C VAL A 44 12.85 1.48 6.50
N ALA A 45 12.17 1.32 5.36
CA ALA A 45 10.73 1.33 5.26
C ALA A 45 10.25 0.05 4.59
N MET A 46 9.33 -0.65 5.24
CA MET A 46 8.80 -1.91 4.77
C MET A 46 7.28 -1.92 4.88
N GLU A 47 6.63 -2.42 3.83
CA GLU A 47 5.18 -2.57 3.77
C GLU A 47 4.86 -4.03 3.44
N TYR A 48 4.04 -4.65 4.27
CA TYR A 48 3.67 -6.05 4.16
C TYR A 48 2.16 -6.22 4.21
N LYS A 49 1.62 -7.02 3.28
CA LYS A 49 0.24 -7.51 3.34
C LYS A 49 0.26 -8.92 3.91
N VAL A 50 -0.16 -9.05 5.16
CA VAL A 50 -0.08 -10.31 5.91
C VAL A 50 -1.46 -10.94 6.07
N HIS A 51 -1.53 -12.25 5.85
CA HIS A 51 -2.71 -13.05 6.10
C HIS A 51 -2.60 -13.71 7.46
N VAL A 52 -3.55 -13.42 8.36
CA VAL A 52 -3.62 -14.01 9.70
C VAL A 52 -4.81 -14.96 9.76
N ASP A 53 -4.51 -16.24 9.98
CA ASP A 53 -5.52 -17.29 10.05
C ASP A 53 -6.49 -17.10 11.23
N PRO A 54 -7.69 -17.70 11.17
CA PRO A 54 -8.63 -17.68 12.29
C PRO A 54 -8.03 -18.35 13.54
N GLY A 55 -8.22 -17.75 14.71
CA GLY A 55 -7.79 -18.36 15.98
C GLY A 55 -6.28 -18.34 16.24
N LYS A 56 -5.48 -17.66 15.40
CA LYS A 56 -4.03 -17.56 15.53
C LYS A 56 -3.56 -16.14 15.78
N GLU A 57 -2.35 -16.04 16.29
CA GLU A 57 -1.58 -14.79 16.40
C GLU A 57 -0.30 -14.97 15.57
N GLU A 58 0.01 -13.97 14.75
CA GLU A 58 1.24 -13.94 13.94
C GLU A 58 2.13 -12.79 14.42
N CYS A 59 3.41 -13.08 14.67
CA CYS A 59 4.38 -12.11 15.17
C CYS A 59 5.56 -11.96 14.21
N TYR A 60 5.90 -10.70 13.91
CA TYR A 60 7.01 -10.30 13.06
C TYR A 60 8.07 -9.60 13.91
N PHE A 61 9.35 -9.82 13.61
CA PHE A 61 10.44 -9.24 14.37
C PHE A 61 11.25 -8.29 13.49
N GLN A 62 11.40 -7.04 13.92
CA GLN A 62 12.24 -6.05 13.25
C GLN A 62 13.39 -5.63 14.15
N PHE A 63 14.61 -5.66 13.61
CA PHE A 63 15.78 -5.13 14.30
C PHE A 63 15.82 -3.60 14.24
N VAL A 64 16.05 -2.97 15.39
CA VAL A 64 16.14 -1.51 15.52
C VAL A 64 17.46 -1.17 16.20
N GLN A 65 18.23 -0.26 15.61
CA GLN A 65 19.48 0.19 16.21
C GLN A 65 19.24 1.02 17.50
N LYS A 66 20.26 1.08 18.36
CA LYS A 66 20.21 1.88 19.58
C LYS A 66 20.07 3.37 19.24
N GLY A 67 19.09 4.05 19.83
CA GLY A 67 18.78 5.46 19.57
C GLY A 67 17.98 5.71 18.29
N ALA A 68 17.62 4.67 17.53
CA ALA A 68 16.74 4.78 16.38
C ALA A 68 15.27 4.80 16.81
N THR A 69 14.44 5.47 16.02
CA THR A 69 12.99 5.52 16.22
C THR A 69 12.31 4.46 15.37
N ILE A 70 11.49 3.62 15.99
CA ILE A 70 10.62 2.70 15.26
C ILE A 70 9.24 3.33 15.14
N TYR A 71 8.66 3.25 13.95
CA TYR A 71 7.26 3.57 13.68
C TYR A 71 6.60 2.34 13.05
N VAL A 72 5.46 1.95 13.61
CA VAL A 72 4.68 0.81 13.12
C VAL A 72 3.24 1.25 12.96
N SER A 73 2.68 1.02 11.78
CA SER A 73 1.27 1.23 11.48
C SER A 73 0.63 -0.08 11.03
N PHE A 74 -0.52 -0.37 11.61
CA PHE A 74 -1.32 -1.55 11.35
C PHE A 74 -2.68 -1.10 10.82
N GLN A 75 -3.17 -1.76 9.76
CA GLN A 75 -4.50 -1.52 9.21
C GLN A 75 -5.14 -2.82 8.69
N VAL A 76 -6.35 -3.13 9.14
CA VAL A 76 -7.13 -4.23 8.58
C VAL A 76 -7.65 -3.82 7.19
N LEU A 77 -7.31 -4.62 6.18
CA LEU A 77 -7.81 -4.46 4.82
C LEU A 77 -9.12 -5.21 4.62
N ARG A 78 -9.22 -6.43 5.16
CA ARG A 78 -10.38 -7.32 5.02
C ARG A 78 -10.45 -8.40 6.10
N GLY A 79 -11.64 -8.95 6.30
CA GLY A 79 -11.89 -10.16 7.09
C GLY A 79 -12.75 -9.92 8.33
N GLY A 80 -13.76 -10.77 8.53
CA GLY A 80 -14.61 -10.77 9.73
C GLY A 80 -15.29 -9.43 10.01
N ASP A 81 -15.09 -8.93 11.22
CA ASP A 81 -15.58 -7.65 11.75
C ASP A 81 -14.70 -6.44 11.36
N GLY A 82 -13.63 -6.65 10.59
CA GLY A 82 -12.72 -5.58 10.15
C GLY A 82 -11.83 -5.01 11.27
N MET A 83 -11.72 -5.70 12.41
CA MET A 83 -10.87 -5.33 13.53
C MET A 83 -9.84 -6.44 13.80
N ALA A 84 -8.66 -6.16 14.33
CA ALA A 84 -7.80 -7.21 14.88
C ALA A 84 -7.05 -6.71 16.11
N GLY A 85 -6.45 -7.63 16.87
CA GLY A 85 -5.60 -7.29 17.99
C GLY A 85 -4.22 -6.87 17.47
N PHE A 86 -3.73 -5.73 17.92
CA PHE A 86 -2.38 -5.26 17.60
C PHE A 86 -1.58 -5.04 18.87
N ALA A 87 -0.37 -5.59 18.93
CA ALA A 87 0.51 -5.51 20.10
C ALA A 87 1.97 -5.39 19.68
N ILE A 88 2.76 -4.67 20.48
CA ILE A 88 4.20 -4.51 20.25
C ILE A 88 4.96 -4.79 21.54
N ARG A 89 5.97 -5.63 21.41
CA ARG A 89 6.93 -5.96 22.47
C ARG A 89 8.27 -5.33 22.16
N ASN A 90 8.87 -4.71 23.16
CA ASN A 90 10.21 -4.15 23.04
C ASN A 90 11.28 -5.26 23.06
N PRO A 91 12.56 -4.93 22.79
CA PRO A 91 13.67 -5.90 22.80
C PRO A 91 13.93 -6.56 24.16
N VAL A 92 13.41 -5.98 25.25
CA VAL A 92 13.48 -6.54 26.61
C VAL A 92 12.33 -7.53 26.86
N GLY A 93 11.40 -7.67 25.92
CA GLY A 93 10.22 -8.52 26.01
C GLY A 93 9.03 -7.89 26.75
N GLN A 94 9.11 -6.61 27.11
CA GLN A 94 8.00 -5.88 27.73
C GLN A 94 7.01 -5.40 26.67
N LEU A 95 5.73 -5.46 27.00
CA LEU A 95 4.64 -5.03 26.13
C LEU A 95 4.52 -3.50 26.17
N VAL A 96 5.04 -2.81 25.15
CA VAL A 96 5.00 -1.34 25.04
C VAL A 96 3.73 -0.83 24.37
N HIS A 97 3.15 -1.65 23.50
CA HIS A 97 1.80 -1.41 22.96
C HIS A 97 0.92 -2.63 23.31
N PRO A 98 -0.09 -2.47 24.18
CA PRO A 98 -0.96 -3.56 24.57
C PRO A 98 -1.88 -3.99 23.43
N TYR A 99 -2.41 -5.21 23.49
CA TYR A 99 -3.39 -5.71 22.53
C TYR A 99 -4.62 -4.78 22.45
N GLN A 100 -4.79 -4.10 21.32
CA GLN A 100 -5.96 -3.28 21.05
C GLN A 100 -6.78 -3.88 19.90
N TRP A 101 -8.04 -4.19 20.16
CA TRP A 101 -8.99 -4.65 19.13
C TRP A 101 -9.52 -3.47 18.32
N LYS A 102 -8.82 -3.11 17.25
CA LYS A 102 -9.11 -1.92 16.44
C LYS A 102 -8.95 -2.20 14.94
N PRO A 103 -9.59 -1.42 14.06
CA PRO A 103 -9.42 -1.54 12.61
C PRO A 103 -8.07 -0.99 12.12
N ALA A 104 -7.48 -0.04 12.86
CA ALA A 104 -6.15 0.49 12.61
C ALA A 104 -5.52 1.00 13.92
N SER A 105 -4.20 0.94 14.01
CA SER A 105 -3.43 1.46 15.15
C SER A 105 -2.03 1.83 14.70
N GLU A 106 -1.47 2.86 15.32
CA GLU A 106 -0.12 3.34 15.04
C GLU A 106 0.67 3.42 16.34
N PHE A 107 1.97 3.20 16.24
CA PHE A 107 2.90 3.25 17.37
C PHE A 107 4.22 3.85 16.93
N GLN A 108 4.79 4.71 17.79
CA GLN A 108 6.09 5.32 17.57
C GLN A 108 6.86 5.40 18.88
N GLU A 109 8.11 4.95 18.88
CA GLU A 109 8.99 5.04 20.05
C GLU A 109 10.47 5.11 19.63
N VAL A 110 11.28 5.84 20.40
CA VAL A 110 12.74 5.82 20.29
C VAL A 110 13.29 4.64 21.09
N SER A 111 14.03 3.74 20.45
CA SER A 111 14.61 2.55 21.10
C SER A 111 15.85 2.91 21.93
N PRO A 112 15.81 2.81 23.28
CA PRO A 112 16.93 3.21 24.12
C PRO A 112 18.09 2.20 24.12
N THR A 113 17.77 0.91 23.97
CA THR A 113 18.74 -0.20 24.05
C THR A 113 19.16 -0.69 22.67
N GLY A 114 18.30 -0.55 21.66
CA GLY A 114 18.43 -1.28 20.40
C GLY A 114 18.08 -2.76 20.56
N GLY A 115 17.66 -3.41 19.47
CA GLY A 115 17.33 -4.83 19.41
C GLY A 115 16.06 -5.13 18.62
N TYR A 116 15.56 -6.36 18.75
CA TYR A 116 14.39 -6.84 18.02
C TYR A 116 13.08 -6.41 18.69
N TYR A 117 12.27 -5.64 17.98
CA TYR A 117 10.88 -5.40 18.36
C TYR A 117 10.01 -6.52 17.81
N GLY A 118 9.12 -7.06 18.64
CA GLY A 118 8.12 -8.05 18.24
C GLY A 118 6.79 -7.37 17.96
N ILE A 119 6.36 -7.36 16.71
CA ILE A 119 5.09 -6.82 16.25
C ILE A 119 4.13 -7.98 16.04
N CYS A 120 3.09 -8.07 16.87
CA CYS A 120 2.14 -9.17 16.84
C CYS A 120 0.75 -8.70 16.40
N VAL A 121 0.14 -9.50 15.51
CA VAL A 121 -1.23 -9.34 15.05
C VAL A 121 -2.03 -10.55 15.54
N ASP A 122 -2.99 -10.28 16.42
CA ASP A 122 -3.83 -11.28 17.06
C ASP A 122 -5.20 -11.37 16.37
N ASN A 123 -5.52 -12.58 15.90
CA ASN A 123 -6.81 -12.94 15.32
C ASN A 123 -7.52 -14.06 16.12
N GLN A 124 -7.17 -14.27 17.39
CA GLN A 124 -7.75 -15.32 18.22
C GLN A 124 -9.27 -15.19 18.41
N PHE A 125 -9.81 -13.98 18.42
CA PHE A 125 -11.26 -13.76 18.56
C PHE A 125 -12.07 -14.18 17.32
N SER A 126 -11.50 -14.13 16.11
CA SER A 126 -12.23 -14.55 14.90
C SER A 126 -12.01 -16.03 14.65
N ARG A 127 -13.06 -16.82 14.91
CA ARG A 127 -13.04 -18.29 14.76
C ARG A 127 -13.20 -18.80 13.34
N PHE A 128 -13.75 -17.99 12.44
CA PHE A 128 -14.20 -18.46 11.12
C PHE A 128 -13.64 -17.65 9.94
N ALA A 129 -13.10 -16.46 10.18
CA ALA A 129 -12.62 -15.57 9.13
C ALA A 129 -11.14 -15.25 9.32
N ALA A 130 -10.35 -15.53 8.28
CA ALA A 130 -8.99 -15.03 8.18
C ALA A 130 -9.02 -13.51 7.96
N LYS A 131 -7.97 -12.82 8.41
CA LYS A 131 -7.83 -11.38 8.23
C LYS A 131 -6.66 -11.08 7.32
N LEU A 132 -6.86 -10.10 6.45
CA LEU A 132 -5.82 -9.50 5.63
C LEU A 132 -5.49 -8.14 6.21
N VAL A 133 -4.24 -7.96 6.60
CA VAL A 133 -3.75 -6.78 7.31
C VAL A 133 -2.61 -6.16 6.51
N ASN A 134 -2.63 -4.83 6.41
CA ASN A 134 -1.47 -4.06 5.98
C ASN A 134 -0.63 -3.70 7.21
N LEU A 135 0.66 -4.03 7.16
CA LEU A 135 1.63 -3.72 8.18
C LEU A 135 2.73 -2.85 7.57
N TYR A 136 2.89 -1.66 8.11
CA TYR A 136 3.91 -0.71 7.71
C TYR A 136 4.89 -0.53 8.86
N ILE A 137 6.15 -0.87 8.64
CA ILE A 137 7.22 -0.78 9.64
C ILE A 137 8.31 0.13 9.08
N THR A 138 8.66 1.15 9.83
CA THR A 138 9.78 2.02 9.51
C THR A 138 10.70 2.20 10.70
N THR A 139 11.99 2.26 10.43
CA THR A 139 13.01 2.61 11.42
C THR A 139 13.78 3.80 10.93
N PHE A 140 13.83 4.88 11.73
CA PHE A 140 14.50 6.12 11.39
C PHE A 140 15.65 6.38 12.37
N ARG A 141 16.82 6.71 11.81
CA ARG A 141 18.01 7.09 12.56
C ARG A 141 18.27 8.58 12.45
N TYR A 142 17.88 9.34 13.47
CA TYR A 142 18.08 10.79 13.48
C TYR A 142 19.57 11.18 13.43
N ASP A 143 20.46 10.39 14.03
CA ASP A 143 21.92 10.61 14.07
C ASP A 143 22.58 10.51 12.68
N GLN A 144 22.13 9.56 11.87
CA GLN A 144 22.58 9.43 10.48
C GLN A 144 21.84 10.38 9.55
N TRP A 145 20.55 10.67 9.81
CA TRP A 145 19.80 11.65 9.03
C TRP A 145 20.43 13.04 9.12
N GLU A 146 20.87 13.47 10.30
CA GLU A 146 21.54 14.76 10.47
C GLU A 146 22.89 14.80 9.76
N LYS A 147 23.70 13.73 9.84
CA LYS A 147 24.95 13.62 9.09
C LYS A 147 24.74 13.61 7.58
N PHE A 148 23.76 12.86 7.10
CA PHE A 148 23.39 12.82 5.68
C PHE A 148 22.87 14.19 5.20
N THR A 149 22.05 14.87 6.00
CA THR A 149 21.58 16.22 5.71
C THR A 149 22.73 17.23 5.74
N GLN A 150 23.71 17.05 6.64
CA GLN A 150 24.89 17.90 6.73
C GLN A 150 25.83 17.70 5.55
N GLU A 151 26.10 16.46 5.14
CA GLU A 151 26.88 16.13 3.94
C GLU A 151 26.19 16.66 2.66
N LEU A 152 24.87 16.50 2.56
CA LEU A 152 24.07 17.11 1.50
C LEU A 152 24.19 18.64 1.52
N ARG A 153 24.12 19.28 2.70
CA ARG A 153 24.30 20.73 2.84
C ARG A 153 25.69 21.19 2.45
N ASP A 154 26.75 20.48 2.80
CA ASP A 154 28.12 20.84 2.43
C ASP A 154 28.36 20.70 0.91
N ILE A 155 27.76 19.70 0.27
CA ILE A 155 27.76 19.54 -1.19
C ILE A 155 26.93 20.66 -1.85
N ASP A 156 25.82 21.04 -1.24
CA ASP A 156 24.87 22.05 -1.70
C ASP A 156 25.41 23.49 -1.56
N VAL A 157 26.13 23.80 -0.48
CA VAL A 157 26.81 25.11 -0.27
C VAL A 157 27.83 25.40 -1.36
N SER A 158 28.37 24.37 -2.03
CA SER A 158 29.23 24.54 -3.21
C SER A 158 28.46 24.99 -4.49
N ALA A 159 27.12 25.08 -4.47
CA ALA A 159 26.24 25.35 -5.61
C ALA A 159 25.06 26.32 -5.29
N GLU A 160 25.34 27.38 -4.51
CA GLU A 160 24.43 28.27 -3.77
C GLU A 160 23.20 28.94 -4.47
N ASN A 161 22.94 28.75 -5.78
CA ASN A 161 21.81 29.43 -6.45
C ASN A 161 20.75 28.49 -7.07
N CYS A 162 21.00 27.18 -7.19
CA CYS A 162 20.04 26.22 -7.76
C CYS A 162 19.41 25.32 -6.68
N THR A 163 20.23 24.94 -5.71
CA THR A 163 19.98 24.91 -4.28
C THR A 163 18.59 24.77 -3.70
N SER A 164 18.08 25.94 -3.28
CA SER A 164 16.87 26.12 -2.48
C SER A 164 15.60 25.66 -3.21
N ILE A 165 15.58 25.75 -4.54
CA ILE A 165 14.49 25.24 -5.36
C ILE A 165 14.50 23.70 -5.34
N LEU A 166 15.68 23.07 -5.46
CA LEU A 166 15.82 21.61 -5.43
C LEU A 166 15.41 21.03 -4.06
N GLN A 167 15.85 21.62 -2.95
CA GLN A 167 15.43 21.19 -1.60
C GLN A 167 13.91 21.30 -1.40
N GLY A 168 13.30 22.38 -1.90
CA GLY A 168 11.85 22.58 -1.84
C GLY A 168 11.07 21.57 -2.68
N VAL A 169 11.61 21.18 -3.84
CA VAL A 169 11.02 20.17 -4.72
C VAL A 169 11.13 18.78 -4.10
N ASP A 170 12.29 18.42 -3.55
CA ASP A 170 12.51 17.10 -2.95
C ASP A 170 11.58 16.83 -1.76
N LYS A 171 11.45 17.83 -0.85
CA LYS A 171 10.50 17.75 0.27
C LYS A 171 9.05 17.54 -0.22
N ARG A 172 8.65 18.23 -1.29
CA ARG A 172 7.31 18.08 -1.87
C ARG A 172 7.14 16.71 -2.52
N ILE A 173 8.17 16.16 -3.15
CA ILE A 173 8.14 14.81 -3.72
C ILE A 173 7.95 13.78 -2.61
N GLN A 174 8.71 13.87 -1.52
CA GLN A 174 8.57 13.00 -0.35
C GLN A 174 7.13 13.03 0.21
N ASP A 175 6.56 14.22 0.37
CA ASP A 175 5.17 14.39 0.83
C ASP A 175 4.16 13.75 -0.15
N ILE A 176 4.36 13.96 -1.47
CA ILE A 176 3.50 13.38 -2.52
C ILE A 176 3.59 11.84 -2.52
N LEU A 177 4.80 11.29 -2.40
CA LEU A 177 5.03 9.84 -2.35
C LEU A 177 4.32 9.22 -1.14
N HIS A 178 4.41 9.87 0.02
CA HIS A 178 3.71 9.43 1.21
C HIS A 178 2.18 9.42 1.02
N ILE A 179 1.62 10.49 0.45
CA ILE A 179 0.19 10.56 0.13
C ILE A 179 -0.22 9.49 -0.88
N GLN A 180 0.62 9.24 -1.90
CA GLN A 180 0.37 8.23 -2.92
C GLN A 180 0.33 6.81 -2.33
N GLN A 181 1.22 6.50 -1.38
CA GLN A 181 1.22 5.23 -0.66
C GLN A 181 -0.09 5.02 0.12
N LEU A 182 -0.51 6.02 0.89
CA LEU A 182 -1.78 5.99 1.60
C LEU A 182 -2.97 5.86 0.65
N GLY A 183 -2.92 6.52 -0.51
CA GLY A 183 -3.91 6.41 -1.58
C GLY A 183 -4.02 4.98 -2.11
N ARG A 184 -2.89 4.32 -2.38
CA ARG A 184 -2.84 2.93 -2.86
C ARG A 184 -3.41 1.93 -1.84
N SER A 185 -3.16 2.14 -0.54
CA SER A 185 -3.78 1.32 0.52
C SER A 185 -5.31 1.46 0.52
N ARG A 186 -5.82 2.70 0.41
CA ARG A 186 -7.27 2.98 0.36
C ARG A 186 -7.92 2.39 -0.88
N GLU A 187 -7.32 2.60 -2.06
CA GLU A 187 -7.80 2.02 -3.32
C GLU A 187 -7.89 0.50 -3.22
N SER A 188 -6.86 -0.16 -2.66
CA SER A 188 -6.87 -1.60 -2.47
C SER A 188 -8.03 -2.04 -1.59
N ARG A 189 -8.33 -1.32 -0.50
CA ARG A 189 -9.45 -1.64 0.40
C ARG A 189 -10.81 -1.40 -0.27
N ASP A 190 -10.96 -0.31 -1.01
CA ASP A 190 -12.23 0.07 -1.63
C ASP A 190 -12.53 -0.84 -2.84
N TYR A 191 -11.52 -1.17 -3.65
CA TYR A 191 -11.62 -2.16 -4.73
C TYR A 191 -12.03 -3.53 -4.19
N ASN A 192 -11.46 -3.89 -3.04
CA ASN A 192 -11.79 -5.10 -2.33
C ASN A 192 -13.26 -5.10 -1.88
N LEU A 193 -13.72 -4.05 -1.23
CA LEU A 193 -15.13 -3.93 -0.86
C LEU A 193 -16.06 -4.02 -2.09
N LEU A 194 -15.66 -3.44 -3.23
CA LEU A 194 -16.42 -3.53 -4.48
C LEU A 194 -16.56 -4.99 -4.95
N LEU A 195 -15.47 -5.75 -5.00
CA LEU A 195 -15.48 -7.15 -5.45
C LEU A 195 -16.37 -8.04 -4.57
N ASP A 196 -16.32 -7.86 -3.25
CA ASP A 196 -17.13 -8.67 -2.33
C ASP A 196 -18.63 -8.38 -2.52
N ASN A 197 -18.98 -7.10 -2.73
CA ASN A 197 -20.36 -6.70 -3.00
C ASN A 197 -20.85 -7.17 -4.37
N GLU A 198 -20.03 -7.06 -5.41
CA GLU A 198 -20.37 -7.51 -6.77
C GLU A 198 -20.69 -9.01 -6.77
N ALA A 199 -19.79 -9.82 -6.18
CA ALA A 199 -19.99 -11.25 -6.10
C ALA A 199 -21.27 -11.60 -5.31
N TYR A 200 -21.48 -10.98 -4.15
CA TYR A 200 -22.68 -11.20 -3.33
C TYR A 200 -23.97 -10.92 -4.10
N VAL A 201 -24.07 -9.75 -4.74
CA VAL A 201 -25.25 -9.34 -5.51
C VAL A 201 -25.46 -10.27 -6.72
N GLN A 202 -24.39 -10.64 -7.42
CA GLN A 202 -24.46 -11.51 -8.59
C GLN A 202 -24.95 -12.92 -8.24
N TYR A 203 -24.40 -13.54 -7.18
CA TYR A 203 -24.82 -14.87 -6.74
C TYR A 203 -26.28 -14.89 -6.27
N TRP A 204 -26.70 -13.89 -5.49
CA TRP A 204 -28.09 -13.80 -5.04
C TRP A 204 -29.05 -13.52 -6.19
N SER A 205 -28.67 -12.68 -7.16
CA SER A 205 -29.50 -12.39 -8.33
C SER A 205 -29.66 -13.63 -9.22
N MET A 206 -28.58 -14.39 -9.45
CA MET A 206 -28.63 -15.65 -10.17
C MET A 206 -29.53 -16.68 -9.48
N ALA A 207 -29.44 -16.79 -8.15
CA ALA A 207 -30.30 -17.69 -7.37
C ALA A 207 -31.78 -17.31 -7.50
N GLN A 208 -32.12 -16.02 -7.41
CA GLN A 208 -33.48 -15.53 -7.59
C GLN A 208 -34.02 -15.81 -9.01
N CYS A 209 -33.21 -15.55 -10.04
CA CYS A 209 -33.56 -15.89 -11.42
C CYS A 209 -33.87 -17.39 -11.60
N ALA A 210 -33.06 -18.28 -11.00
CA ALA A 210 -33.29 -19.72 -11.03
C ALA A 210 -34.62 -20.11 -10.36
N VAL A 211 -34.98 -19.48 -9.23
CA VAL A 211 -36.26 -19.71 -8.54
C VAL A 211 -37.44 -19.28 -9.42
N VAL A 212 -37.37 -18.12 -10.07
CA VAL A 212 -38.44 -17.64 -10.98
C VAL A 212 -38.64 -18.61 -12.14
N ILE A 213 -37.55 -19.08 -12.76
CA ILE A 213 -37.60 -20.09 -13.84
C ILE A 213 -38.22 -21.39 -13.32
N GLY A 214 -37.82 -21.84 -12.13
CA GLY A 214 -38.39 -23.03 -11.49
C GLY A 214 -39.90 -22.90 -11.26
N CYS A 215 -40.36 -21.76 -10.72
CA CYS A 215 -41.77 -21.46 -10.55
C CYS A 215 -42.53 -21.48 -11.88
N PHE A 216 -41.97 -20.90 -12.94
CA PHE A 216 -42.60 -20.91 -14.27
C PHE A 216 -42.75 -22.33 -14.82
N VAL A 217 -41.71 -23.17 -14.72
CA VAL A 217 -41.77 -24.58 -15.16
C VAL A 217 -42.84 -25.35 -14.38
N VAL A 218 -42.88 -25.17 -13.06
CA VAL A 218 -43.88 -25.81 -12.19
C VAL A 218 -45.29 -25.36 -12.59
N GLN A 219 -45.51 -24.06 -12.78
CA GLN A 219 -46.80 -23.50 -13.21
C GLN A 219 -47.27 -24.12 -14.55
N VAL A 220 -46.40 -24.17 -15.56
CA VAL A 220 -46.73 -24.74 -16.88
C VAL A 220 -47.00 -26.25 -16.77
N TYR A 221 -46.23 -26.98 -15.96
CA TYR A 221 -46.45 -28.41 -15.73
C TYR A 221 -47.82 -28.68 -15.09
N PHE A 222 -48.20 -27.92 -14.06
CA PHE A 222 -49.50 -28.06 -13.42
C PHE A 222 -50.65 -27.75 -14.37
N VAL A 223 -50.55 -26.66 -15.16
CA VAL A 223 -51.55 -26.32 -16.17
C VAL A 223 -51.69 -27.44 -17.19
N LYS A 224 -50.58 -27.95 -17.75
CA LYS A 224 -50.61 -29.08 -18.69
C LYS A 224 -51.28 -30.30 -18.09
N LYS A 225 -50.91 -30.68 -16.87
CA LYS A 225 -51.44 -31.85 -16.18
C LYS A 225 -52.94 -31.72 -15.87
N LEU A 226 -53.42 -30.51 -15.58
CA LEU A 226 -54.83 -30.26 -15.29
C LEU A 226 -55.71 -30.36 -16.55
N PHE A 227 -55.16 -30.00 -17.72
CA PHE A 227 -55.85 -30.11 -19.02
C PHE A 227 -55.57 -31.43 -19.77
N GLU A 228 -54.72 -32.31 -19.22
CA GLU A 228 -54.46 -33.64 -19.77
C GLU A 228 -55.62 -34.59 -19.43
N THR A 229 -56.73 -34.46 -20.16
CA THR A 229 -57.82 -35.44 -20.14
C THR A 229 -57.31 -36.77 -20.69
N LYS A 230 -57.45 -37.85 -19.92
CA LYS A 230 -57.16 -39.22 -20.36
C LYS A 230 -58.13 -39.63 -21.48
N ASN A 231 -57.81 -39.26 -22.72
CA ASN A 231 -58.48 -39.76 -23.92
C ASN A 231 -58.04 -41.21 -24.14
N GLY A 232 -58.61 -42.14 -23.38
CA GLY A 232 -58.27 -43.56 -23.47
C GLY A 232 -59.10 -44.41 -22.54
N GLY A 233 -60.38 -44.56 -22.85
CA GLY A 233 -61.34 -45.30 -22.04
C GLY A 233 -62.65 -45.67 -22.73
N ARG A 234 -62.60 -46.15 -23.97
CA ARG A 234 -63.45 -47.25 -24.49
C ARG A 234 -64.96 -47.10 -24.25
N GLY A 235 -65.62 -46.28 -25.06
CA GLY A 235 -67.06 -46.42 -25.31
C GLY A 235 -67.32 -47.73 -26.05
N ARG A 236 -67.74 -48.75 -25.30
CA ARG A 236 -68.24 -50.02 -25.83
C ARG A 236 -69.65 -50.20 -25.29
N ILE A 237 -70.63 -49.80 -26.08
CA ILE A 237 -72.04 -50.19 -26.02
C ILE A 237 -72.54 -50.28 -27.45
#